data_AF-A0A9P3UPU9-F1
#
_entry.id   AF-A0A9P3UPU9-F1
#
_cell.length_a   1.000
_cell.length_b   1.000
_cell.length_c   1.000
_cell.angle_alpha   90.00
_cell.angle_beta   90.00
_cell.angle_gamma   90.00
#
_symmetry.space_group_name_H-M   'P 1'
#
loop_
_entity.id
_entity.type
_entity.pdbx_description
1 polymer ?
#
loop_
_entity_poly.entity_id
_entity_poly.type
_entity_poly.pdbx_seq_one_letter_code
_entity_poly.pdbx_strand_id
1 'polypeptide(L)'
;MLSLLSVPFASRRVPFLAAALPQRPVFQSPSLTRSFLSSVFRAESSLAASEDRTSVADEFLSNPKSRSRKSDDTDASKSTQKGKRAKAAAKAERTVIPRGVKIPSFGPSAFTHFLANYYDTDHPKLTSETMILRSKEAAAAWAALPAYEKQKISAEARELRAKAREERAAFIASLDPGILKEINRRRVTKGKTRLIVHRENGNALKQPLNSYFMFAQEYRERHPEVQHEPAGEVSKKVAEEWRSMSDAEKEPWAARAKEALAEWHAAKERLRQDAVV
;
A
#
# COMPACT_ATOMS: atom_id res chain seq x y z
N MET A 1 46.06 -87.90 -3.49
CA MET A 1 46.12 -87.80 -2.02
C MET A 1 45.15 -86.69 -1.62
N LEU A 2 43.88 -86.99 -1.33
CA LEU A 2 43.30 -87.67 -0.15
C LEU A 2 43.00 -86.71 1.01
N SER A 3 41.70 -86.65 1.34
CA SER A 3 41.06 -86.26 2.61
C SER A 3 41.34 -84.86 3.20
N LEU A 4 40.35 -83.97 3.28
CA LEU A 4 39.21 -83.97 4.23
C LEU A 4 39.63 -83.76 5.69
N LEU A 5 39.20 -82.64 6.27
CA LEU A 5 38.66 -82.59 7.63
C LEU A 5 37.62 -81.46 7.71
N SER A 6 36.39 -81.84 8.05
CA SER A 6 35.27 -80.96 8.38
C SER A 6 35.20 -80.77 9.89
N VAL A 7 34.68 -79.63 10.37
CA VAL A 7 33.73 -79.57 11.51
C VAL A 7 33.15 -78.13 11.63
N PRO A 8 31.88 -77.94 12.03
CA PRO A 8 31.17 -76.66 11.90
C PRO A 8 31.02 -75.89 13.22
N PHE A 9 30.70 -74.58 13.17
CA PHE A 9 30.00 -73.96 14.31
C PHE A 9 29.09 -72.75 14.02
N ALA A 10 27.85 -72.87 14.51
CA ALA A 10 26.91 -71.85 15.00
C ALA A 10 26.65 -70.54 14.21
N SER A 11 25.45 -70.49 13.62
CA SER A 11 24.71 -69.25 13.36
C SER A 11 24.53 -68.41 14.64
N ARG A 12 25.16 -67.23 14.72
CA ARG A 12 24.73 -66.16 15.62
C ARG A 12 23.81 -65.19 14.87
N ARG A 13 22.50 -65.28 15.14
CA ARG A 13 21.54 -64.26 14.73
C ARG A 13 21.86 -62.96 15.48
N VAL A 14 22.25 -61.92 14.75
CA VAL A 14 22.41 -60.57 15.32
C VAL A 14 21.00 -59.96 15.44
N PRO A 15 20.57 -59.50 16.62
CA PRO A 15 19.24 -58.89 16.76
C PRO A 15 19.18 -57.55 16.03
N PHE A 16 18.14 -57.36 15.21
CA PHE A 16 17.81 -56.07 14.61
C PHE A 16 17.43 -55.08 15.72
N LEU A 17 18.35 -54.17 16.05
CA LEU A 17 18.02 -52.99 16.85
C LEU A 17 17.25 -52.01 15.97
N ALA A 18 15.93 -52.01 16.12
CA ALA A 18 15.05 -51.08 15.42
C ALA A 18 15.32 -49.63 15.90
N ALA A 19 16.07 -48.87 15.11
CA ALA A 19 16.29 -47.45 15.36
C ALA A 19 14.96 -46.70 15.21
N ALA A 20 14.37 -46.29 16.35
CA ALA A 20 13.16 -45.49 16.37
C ALA A 20 13.43 -44.10 15.79
N LEU A 21 12.91 -43.82 14.59
CA LEU A 21 12.95 -42.49 13.98
C LEU A 21 12.10 -41.52 14.83
N PRO A 22 12.61 -40.34 15.22
CA PRO A 22 11.80 -39.35 15.92
C PRO A 22 10.72 -38.83 14.99
N GLN A 23 9.45 -38.97 15.40
CA GLN A 23 8.32 -38.46 14.62
C GLN A 23 8.37 -36.93 14.57
N ARG A 24 8.28 -36.37 13.36
CA ARG A 24 8.13 -34.92 13.16
C ARG A 24 6.75 -34.48 13.66
N PRO A 25 6.63 -33.39 14.44
CA PRO A 25 5.32 -32.87 14.82
C PRO A 25 4.56 -32.41 13.57
N VAL A 26 3.36 -32.94 13.39
CA VAL A 26 2.45 -32.53 12.32
C VAL A 26 1.92 -31.14 12.64
N PHE A 27 2.37 -30.14 11.88
CA PHE A 27 1.89 -28.76 12.04
C PHE A 27 0.50 -28.64 11.41
N GLN A 28 -0.54 -28.90 12.20
CA GLN A 28 -1.92 -28.88 11.76
C GLN A 28 -2.41 -27.43 11.62
N SER A 29 -2.36 -26.89 10.40
CA SER A 29 -2.88 -25.54 10.13
C SER A 29 -4.41 -25.51 10.30
N PRO A 30 -4.99 -24.59 11.10
CA PRO A 30 -6.43 -24.45 11.18
C PRO A 30 -6.97 -23.90 9.86
N SER A 31 -7.73 -24.73 9.14
CA SER A 31 -8.46 -24.32 7.95
C SER A 31 -9.58 -23.35 8.34
N LEU A 32 -9.38 -22.05 8.13
CA LEU A 32 -10.45 -21.06 8.18
C LEU A 32 -11.41 -21.26 7.00
N THR A 33 -12.40 -22.14 7.19
CA THR A 33 -13.56 -22.26 6.31
C THR A 33 -14.37 -20.98 6.39
N ARG A 34 -14.26 -20.18 5.32
CA ARG A 34 -14.88 -18.85 5.24
C ARG A 34 -16.36 -18.95 4.85
N SER A 35 -17.19 -19.37 5.79
CA SER A 35 -18.63 -19.49 5.64
C SER A 35 -19.30 -18.11 5.49
N PHE A 36 -19.58 -17.70 4.26
CA PHE A 36 -20.51 -16.59 4.01
C PHE A 36 -21.94 -17.07 4.21
N LEU A 37 -22.55 -16.73 5.35
CA LEU A 37 -23.99 -16.84 5.58
C LEU A 37 -24.49 -15.54 6.21
N SER A 38 -25.49 -14.95 5.57
CA SER A 38 -26.10 -13.68 5.95
C SER A 38 -26.89 -13.83 7.24
N SER A 39 -26.45 -13.17 8.32
CA SER A 39 -27.31 -12.94 9.48
C SER A 39 -28.24 -11.76 9.18
N VAL A 40 -29.52 -12.05 8.95
CA VAL A 40 -30.58 -11.04 8.95
C VAL A 40 -30.85 -10.68 10.41
N PHE A 41 -30.71 -9.39 10.74
CA PHE A 41 -30.97 -8.89 12.09
C PHE A 41 -32.49 -8.84 12.34
N ARG A 42 -33.07 -9.96 12.78
CA ARG A 42 -34.48 -10.04 13.19
C ARG A 42 -34.60 -9.52 14.63
N ALA A 43 -35.13 -8.31 14.77
CA ALA A 43 -35.55 -7.81 16.08
C ALA A 43 -36.86 -8.51 16.48
N GLU A 44 -36.86 -9.18 17.64
CA GLU A 44 -38.08 -9.64 18.29
C GLU A 44 -38.35 -8.76 19.51
N SER A 45 -39.54 -8.17 19.55
CA SER A 45 -40.04 -7.37 20.67
C SER A 45 -40.79 -8.27 21.64
N SER A 46 -40.35 -8.35 22.88
CA SER A 46 -41.12 -8.92 23.99
C SER A 46 -41.50 -7.85 25.00
N LEU A 47 -42.82 -7.65 25.19
CA LEU A 47 -43.40 -6.81 26.23
C LEU A 47 -43.89 -7.68 27.39
N ALA A 48 -43.37 -7.43 28.60
CA ALA A 48 -43.87 -7.78 29.95
C ALA A 48 -42.68 -7.89 30.92
N ALA A 49 -42.74 -7.47 32.19
CA ALA A 49 -43.65 -6.57 32.90
C ALA A 49 -42.93 -6.02 34.15
N SER A 50 -43.45 -4.91 34.70
CA SER A 50 -43.29 -4.37 36.08
C SER A 50 -42.23 -4.95 37.04
N GLU A 51 -41.43 -4.06 37.65
CA GLU A 51 -41.63 -3.69 39.08
C GLU A 51 -40.80 -2.46 39.50
N ASP A 52 -41.22 -1.85 40.61
CA ASP A 52 -40.68 -0.60 41.17
C ASP A 52 -39.23 -0.72 41.68
N ARG A 53 -38.48 0.38 41.57
CA ARG A 53 -37.56 0.82 42.62
C ARG A 53 -37.16 2.29 42.49
N THR A 54 -37.58 3.07 43.49
CA THR A 54 -37.14 4.44 43.74
C THR A 54 -35.67 4.49 44.17
N SER A 55 -34.97 5.58 43.84
CA SER A 55 -33.75 5.98 44.53
C SER A 55 -33.70 7.51 44.62
N VAL A 56 -33.22 8.02 45.75
CA VAL A 56 -33.21 9.43 46.13
C VAL A 56 -31.83 9.75 46.69
N ALA A 57 -31.15 10.78 46.14
CA ALA A 57 -29.96 11.46 46.69
C ALA A 57 -28.71 10.54 46.95
N ASP A 58 -27.50 11.00 47.27
CA ASP A 58 -26.63 12.08 46.74
C ASP A 58 -25.16 11.60 46.99
N GLU A 59 -24.03 12.30 46.84
CA GLU A 59 -23.65 13.70 46.59
C GLU A 59 -22.25 13.71 45.90
N PHE A 60 -21.58 14.89 45.77
CA PHE A 60 -20.13 15.07 45.57
C PHE A 60 -19.49 14.58 44.23
N LEU A 61 -18.58 15.31 43.55
CA LEU A 61 -17.90 16.59 43.79
C LEU A 61 -17.68 17.36 42.47
N SER A 62 -17.54 18.68 42.58
CA SER A 62 -17.36 19.63 41.47
C SER A 62 -15.89 20.01 41.20
N ASN A 63 -15.54 20.31 39.94
CA ASN A 63 -14.94 21.61 39.56
C ASN A 63 -14.91 21.82 38.03
N PRO A 64 -14.94 23.07 37.51
CA PRO A 64 -15.25 23.34 36.10
C PRO A 64 -14.04 23.73 35.23
N LYS A 65 -14.22 23.69 33.90
CA LYS A 65 -13.36 24.41 32.95
C LYS A 65 -14.10 25.63 32.41
N SER A 66 -13.51 26.81 32.62
CA SER A 66 -14.15 28.10 32.41
C SER A 66 -14.50 28.36 30.93
N ARG A 67 -15.73 28.82 30.71
CA ARG A 67 -16.17 29.35 29.42
C ARG A 67 -16.75 30.75 29.65
N SER A 68 -15.86 31.74 29.69
CA SER A 68 -16.26 33.14 29.79
C SER A 68 -17.12 33.51 28.58
N ARG A 69 -18.42 33.75 28.81
CA ARG A 69 -19.21 34.62 27.96
C ARG A 69 -18.75 36.06 28.26
N LYS A 70 -18.52 36.85 27.22
CA LYS A 70 -18.39 38.30 27.34
C LYS A 70 -19.54 38.94 26.54
N SER A 71 -20.01 40.07 27.06
CA SER A 71 -21.30 40.68 26.77
C SER A 71 -21.46 41.18 25.32
N ASP A 72 -22.70 41.22 24.87
CA ASP A 72 -23.12 42.15 23.82
C ASP A 72 -22.87 43.58 24.32
N ASP A 73 -22.24 44.39 23.47
CA ASP A 73 -22.46 45.82 23.43
C ASP A 73 -22.59 46.22 21.95
N THR A 74 -23.53 47.10 21.66
CA THR A 74 -23.88 47.48 20.30
C THR A 74 -23.23 48.79 19.91
N ASP A 75 -22.48 48.81 18.81
CA ASP A 75 -22.28 50.03 18.04
C ASP A 75 -22.11 49.74 16.55
N ALA A 76 -22.56 50.66 15.70
CA ALA A 76 -22.78 50.45 14.29
C ALA A 76 -21.76 51.20 13.42
N SER A 77 -20.94 50.47 12.64
CA SER A 77 -20.29 51.10 11.48
C SER A 77 -19.86 50.15 10.35
N LYS A 78 -20.20 50.56 9.12
CA LYS A 78 -19.62 50.13 7.83
C LYS A 78 -19.52 48.62 7.55
N SER A 79 -20.63 48.07 7.06
CA SER A 79 -20.61 46.96 6.10
C SER A 79 -19.91 47.40 4.80
N THR A 80 -18.60 47.18 4.71
CA THR A 80 -17.92 47.28 3.41
C THR A 80 -18.37 46.09 2.56
N GLN A 81 -19.27 46.32 1.61
CA GLN A 81 -19.57 45.37 0.55
C GLN A 81 -18.28 45.06 -0.20
N LYS A 82 -17.60 43.97 0.18
CA LYS A 82 -16.52 43.39 -0.61
C LYS A 82 -17.15 42.75 -1.83
N GLY A 83 -17.44 43.60 -2.81
CA GLY A 83 -18.16 43.24 -4.02
C GLY A 83 -17.59 41.97 -4.61
N LYS A 84 -18.47 41.06 -5.05
CA LYS A 84 -18.09 39.89 -5.83
C LYS A 84 -17.35 40.42 -7.06
N ARG A 85 -16.01 40.46 -7.02
CA ARG A 85 -15.17 40.56 -8.22
C ARG A 85 -15.47 39.32 -9.03
N ALA A 86 -16.49 39.42 -9.88
CA ALA A 86 -16.62 38.61 -11.05
C ALA A 86 -15.35 38.88 -11.88
N LYS A 87 -14.28 38.13 -11.58
CA LYS A 87 -13.35 37.78 -12.63
C LYS A 87 -14.23 37.10 -13.67
N ALA A 88 -14.49 37.81 -14.75
CA ALA A 88 -14.83 37.20 -16.01
C ALA A 88 -13.67 36.26 -16.31
N ALA A 89 -13.80 35.01 -15.84
CA ALA A 89 -12.91 33.95 -16.26
C ALA A 89 -13.14 33.87 -17.76
N ALA A 90 -12.18 34.36 -18.54
CA ALA A 90 -12.07 34.06 -19.96
C ALA A 90 -12.39 32.57 -20.06
N LYS A 91 -13.46 32.26 -20.79
CA LYS A 91 -14.16 30.98 -20.75
C LYS A 91 -13.24 29.95 -21.35
N ALA A 92 -12.30 29.47 -20.53
CA ALA A 92 -11.19 28.63 -20.93
C ALA A 92 -11.79 27.52 -21.77
N GLU A 93 -11.33 27.41 -23.02
CA GLU A 93 -11.83 26.40 -23.92
C GLU A 93 -11.88 25.10 -23.14
N ARG A 94 -13.07 24.51 -23.06
CA ARG A 94 -13.26 23.25 -22.34
C ARG A 94 -12.54 22.21 -23.18
N THR A 95 -11.22 22.09 -22.99
CA THR A 95 -10.33 21.17 -23.69
C THR A 95 -11.07 19.85 -23.77
N VAL A 96 -11.45 19.45 -24.98
CA VAL A 96 -12.43 18.39 -25.18
C VAL A 96 -11.75 17.08 -24.84
N ILE A 97 -11.72 16.72 -23.54
CA ILE A 97 -10.85 15.66 -23.08
C ILE A 97 -11.24 14.35 -23.77
N PRO A 98 -10.37 13.79 -24.62
CA PRO A 98 -10.76 12.73 -25.53
C PRO A 98 -11.36 11.53 -24.78
N ARG A 99 -12.62 11.22 -25.09
CA ARG A 99 -13.34 10.06 -24.55
C ARG A 99 -12.93 8.79 -25.32
N GLY A 100 -11.66 8.43 -25.24
CA GLY A 100 -11.12 7.29 -25.98
C GLY A 100 -9.66 6.90 -25.70
N VAL A 101 -8.92 7.71 -24.93
CA VAL A 101 -7.50 7.48 -24.61
C VAL A 101 -7.31 6.16 -23.85
N LYS A 102 -6.92 5.11 -24.57
CA LYS A 102 -6.60 3.78 -24.03
C LYS A 102 -5.22 3.84 -23.39
N ILE A 103 -5.15 3.58 -22.08
CA ILE A 103 -3.88 3.52 -21.35
C ILE A 103 -3.24 2.14 -21.63
N PRO A 104 -1.96 2.08 -22.05
CA PRO A 104 -1.27 0.80 -22.24
C PRO A 104 -1.34 -0.10 -21.00
N SER A 105 -1.41 -1.41 -21.26
CA SER A 105 -1.44 -2.43 -20.21
C SER A 105 -0.09 -2.53 -19.50
N PHE A 106 -0.03 -3.23 -18.37
CA PHE A 106 1.22 -3.50 -17.66
C PHE A 106 2.01 -4.69 -18.24
N GLY A 107 1.66 -5.18 -19.44
CA GLY A 107 2.20 -6.40 -20.05
C GLY A 107 1.67 -7.70 -19.42
N PRO A 108 1.84 -8.86 -20.11
CA PRO A 108 1.41 -10.16 -19.61
C PRO A 108 2.20 -10.61 -18.37
N SER A 109 1.68 -11.62 -17.68
CA SER A 109 2.46 -12.46 -16.75
C SER A 109 2.96 -13.71 -17.48
N ALA A 110 3.90 -14.46 -16.91
CA ALA A 110 4.45 -15.68 -17.53
C ALA A 110 3.35 -16.67 -17.98
N PHE A 111 2.35 -16.94 -17.13
CA PHE A 111 1.21 -17.78 -17.50
C PHE A 111 0.31 -17.14 -18.57
N THR A 112 0.16 -15.81 -18.60
CA THR A 112 -0.67 -15.13 -19.62
C THR A 112 0.03 -15.04 -20.98
N HIS A 113 1.36 -14.97 -20.99
CA HIS A 113 2.20 -15.09 -22.19
C HIS A 113 2.12 -16.52 -22.76
N PHE A 114 2.27 -17.53 -21.89
CA PHE A 114 1.97 -18.93 -22.25
C PHE A 114 0.55 -19.09 -22.82
N LEU A 115 -0.47 -18.55 -22.15
CA LEU A 115 -1.87 -18.74 -22.54
C LEU A 115 -2.18 -18.12 -23.91
N ALA A 116 -1.51 -17.03 -24.29
CA ALA A 116 -1.62 -16.48 -25.64
C ALA A 116 -1.05 -17.47 -26.67
N ASN A 117 0.21 -17.86 -26.50
CA ASN A 117 0.91 -18.76 -27.44
C ASN A 117 0.26 -20.15 -27.52
N TYR A 118 -0.22 -20.70 -26.41
CA TYR A 118 -0.95 -21.97 -26.31
C TYR A 118 -2.31 -21.93 -27.03
N TYR A 119 -2.83 -20.73 -27.32
CA TYR A 119 -4.11 -20.55 -27.99
C TYR A 119 -4.01 -20.22 -29.48
N ASP A 120 -2.83 -19.80 -29.94
CA ASP A 120 -2.51 -19.61 -31.37
C ASP A 120 -2.20 -20.93 -32.08
N THR A 121 -1.86 -22.00 -31.34
CA THR A 121 -1.70 -23.36 -31.88
C THR A 121 -3.05 -24.08 -32.05
N ASP A 122 -3.52 -24.17 -33.29
CA ASP A 122 -4.54 -25.12 -33.81
C ASP A 122 -5.82 -25.35 -32.97
N HIS A 123 -6.31 -24.31 -32.30
CA HIS A 123 -7.55 -24.37 -31.55
C HIS A 123 -8.64 -23.47 -32.19
N PRO A 124 -9.89 -23.96 -32.32
CA PRO A 124 -10.98 -23.18 -32.91
C PRO A 124 -11.28 -21.90 -32.10
N LYS A 125 -11.97 -20.95 -32.76
CA LYS A 125 -12.32 -19.66 -32.16
C LYS A 125 -13.08 -19.85 -30.84
N LEU A 126 -12.61 -19.14 -29.82
CA LEU A 126 -13.02 -19.27 -28.43
C LEU A 126 -14.49 -18.85 -28.24
N THR A 127 -15.38 -19.81 -27.95
CA THR A 127 -16.75 -19.53 -27.48
C THR A 127 -16.77 -19.40 -25.96
N SER A 128 -17.75 -18.70 -25.38
CA SER A 128 -17.78 -18.44 -23.93
C SER A 128 -17.87 -19.72 -23.09
N GLU A 129 -18.53 -20.77 -23.60
CA GLU A 129 -18.67 -22.06 -22.92
C GLU A 129 -17.37 -22.87 -22.99
N THR A 130 -16.74 -22.95 -24.16
CA THR A 130 -15.47 -23.68 -24.34
C THR A 130 -14.31 -22.99 -23.61
N MET A 131 -14.38 -21.67 -23.39
CA MET A 131 -13.35 -20.90 -22.68
C MET A 131 -13.02 -21.44 -21.29
N ILE A 132 -14.02 -21.88 -20.52
CA ILE A 132 -13.79 -22.37 -19.15
C ILE A 132 -13.02 -23.69 -19.15
N LEU A 133 -13.42 -24.63 -20.02
CA LEU A 133 -12.75 -25.92 -20.17
C LEU A 133 -11.31 -25.73 -20.68
N ARG A 134 -11.15 -24.99 -21.78
CA ARG A 134 -9.86 -24.69 -22.40
C ARG A 134 -8.89 -23.96 -21.46
N SER A 135 -9.41 -23.13 -20.56
CA SER A 135 -8.58 -22.47 -19.52
C SER A 135 -8.11 -23.44 -18.43
N LYS A 136 -8.90 -24.47 -18.09
CA LYS A 136 -8.47 -25.55 -17.18
C LYS A 136 -7.41 -26.43 -17.84
N GLU A 137 -7.60 -26.78 -19.12
CA GLU A 137 -6.63 -27.54 -19.92
C GLU A 137 -5.30 -26.78 -20.02
N ALA A 138 -5.31 -25.49 -20.37
CA ALA A 138 -4.10 -24.66 -20.41
C ALA A 138 -3.43 -24.54 -19.02
N ALA A 139 -4.21 -24.47 -17.93
CA ALA A 139 -3.65 -24.48 -16.57
C ALA A 139 -2.99 -25.83 -16.22
N ALA A 140 -3.58 -26.95 -16.66
CA ALA A 140 -3.00 -28.29 -16.49
C ALA A 140 -1.73 -28.48 -17.35
N ALA A 141 -1.75 -28.03 -18.60
CA ALA A 141 -0.58 -28.01 -19.48
C ALA A 141 0.55 -27.17 -18.85
N TRP A 142 0.26 -25.94 -18.41
CA TRP A 142 1.22 -25.12 -17.67
C TRP A 142 1.74 -25.80 -16.41
N ALA A 143 0.88 -26.49 -15.64
CA ALA A 143 1.33 -27.26 -14.47
C ALA A 143 2.33 -28.36 -14.86
N ALA A 144 2.07 -29.08 -15.96
CA ALA A 144 2.90 -30.16 -16.47
C ALA A 144 4.23 -29.72 -17.12
N LEU A 145 4.36 -28.48 -17.61
CA LEU A 145 5.60 -28.00 -18.24
C LEU A 145 6.83 -28.17 -17.32
N PRO A 146 7.99 -28.60 -17.83
CA PRO A 146 9.22 -28.68 -17.06
C PRO A 146 9.70 -27.28 -16.64
N ALA A 147 10.50 -27.23 -15.56
CA ALA A 147 10.94 -25.97 -14.95
C ALA A 147 11.73 -25.06 -15.93
N TYR A 148 12.51 -25.63 -16.85
CA TYR A 148 13.29 -24.86 -17.82
C TYR A 148 12.41 -24.14 -18.86
N GLU A 149 11.27 -24.70 -19.26
CA GLU A 149 10.33 -24.05 -20.20
C GLU A 149 9.57 -22.93 -19.51
N LYS A 150 9.09 -23.18 -18.29
CA LYS A 150 8.53 -22.13 -17.41
C LYS A 150 9.51 -20.98 -17.22
N GLN A 151 10.82 -21.27 -17.09
CA GLN A 151 11.85 -20.26 -16.95
C GLN A 151 12.07 -19.43 -18.23
N LYS A 152 12.09 -20.07 -19.42
CA LYS A 152 12.14 -19.38 -20.71
C LYS A 152 10.94 -18.44 -20.90
N ILE A 153 9.73 -18.95 -20.74
CA ILE A 153 8.48 -18.18 -20.85
C ILE A 153 8.44 -17.04 -19.82
N SER A 154 8.97 -17.26 -18.61
CA SER A 154 9.09 -16.23 -17.57
C SER A 154 10.11 -15.14 -17.93
N ALA A 155 11.18 -15.48 -18.66
CA ALA A 155 12.13 -14.50 -19.19
C ALA A 155 11.50 -13.65 -20.31
N GLU A 156 10.90 -14.28 -21.31
CA GLU A 156 10.18 -13.60 -22.40
C GLU A 156 9.07 -12.68 -21.86
N ALA A 157 8.25 -13.19 -20.93
CA ALA A 157 7.19 -12.40 -20.30
C ALA A 157 7.75 -11.23 -19.48
N ARG A 158 8.95 -11.36 -18.89
CA ARG A 158 9.63 -10.26 -18.19
C ARG A 158 10.07 -9.16 -19.18
N GLU A 159 10.59 -9.53 -20.34
CA GLU A 159 10.98 -8.59 -21.40
C GLU A 159 9.77 -7.88 -22.01
N LEU A 160 8.71 -8.62 -22.35
CA LEU A 160 7.43 -8.04 -22.81
C LEU A 160 6.82 -7.10 -21.75
N ARG A 161 6.93 -7.46 -20.47
CA ARG A 161 6.50 -6.63 -19.34
C ARG A 161 7.41 -5.41 -19.13
N ALA A 162 8.68 -5.46 -19.50
CA ALA A 162 9.59 -4.31 -19.50
C ALA A 162 9.20 -3.31 -20.61
N LYS A 163 9.08 -3.79 -21.85
CA LYS A 163 8.62 -2.98 -23.00
C LYS A 163 7.26 -2.34 -22.73
N ALA A 164 6.29 -3.10 -22.23
CA ALA A 164 4.98 -2.56 -21.87
C ALA A 164 5.02 -1.53 -20.72
N ARG A 165 6.01 -1.59 -19.81
CA ARG A 165 6.22 -0.54 -18.80
C ARG A 165 6.82 0.72 -19.42
N GLU A 166 7.77 0.58 -20.33
CA GLU A 166 8.40 1.70 -21.05
C GLU A 166 7.38 2.43 -21.93
N GLU A 167 6.65 1.71 -22.79
CA GLU A 167 5.53 2.24 -23.59
C GLU A 167 4.50 2.97 -22.71
N ARG A 168 4.14 2.36 -21.58
CA ARG A 168 3.17 2.95 -20.64
C ARG A 168 3.74 4.17 -19.92
N ALA A 169 5.03 4.20 -19.61
CA ALA A 169 5.70 5.34 -19.00
C ALA A 169 5.83 6.51 -20.00
N ALA A 170 6.28 6.25 -21.22
CA ALA A 170 6.35 7.20 -22.32
C ALA A 170 4.96 7.79 -22.65
N PHE A 171 3.95 6.93 -22.75
CA PHE A 171 2.56 7.35 -22.93
C PHE A 171 2.09 8.27 -21.79
N ILE A 172 2.35 7.91 -20.53
CA ILE A 172 1.99 8.73 -19.36
C ILE A 172 2.76 10.07 -19.36
N ALA A 173 4.04 10.08 -19.74
CA ALA A 173 4.84 11.29 -19.89
C ALA A 173 4.32 12.22 -21.00
N SER A 174 3.86 11.66 -22.12
CA SER A 174 3.27 12.39 -23.24
C SER A 174 1.89 13.00 -22.99
N LEU A 175 1.24 12.68 -21.85
CA LEU A 175 -0.08 13.23 -21.53
C LEU A 175 0.00 14.69 -21.06
N ASP A 176 -0.76 15.54 -21.75
CA ASP A 176 -1.08 16.90 -21.30
C ASP A 176 -1.64 16.88 -19.85
N PRO A 177 -1.22 17.81 -18.97
CA PRO A 177 -1.64 17.82 -17.57
C PRO A 177 -3.14 18.09 -17.36
N GLY A 178 -3.86 18.70 -18.31
CA GLY A 178 -5.32 18.80 -18.31
C GLY A 178 -6.00 17.45 -18.60
N ILE A 179 -5.54 16.75 -19.65
CA ILE A 179 -6.01 15.41 -20.00
C ILE A 179 -5.75 14.42 -18.85
N LEU A 180 -4.55 14.45 -18.26
CA LEU A 180 -4.17 13.61 -17.12
C LEU A 180 -5.11 13.81 -15.91
N LYS A 181 -5.49 15.06 -15.58
CA LYS A 181 -6.40 15.36 -14.47
C LYS A 181 -7.77 14.71 -14.67
N GLU A 182 -8.34 14.79 -15.87
CA GLU A 182 -9.62 14.16 -16.19
C GLU A 182 -9.53 12.62 -16.24
N ILE A 183 -8.45 12.06 -16.79
CA ILE A 183 -8.19 10.61 -16.72
C ILE A 183 -8.14 10.16 -15.26
N ASN A 184 -7.44 10.91 -14.39
CA ASN A 184 -7.35 10.61 -12.97
C ASN A 184 -8.70 10.77 -12.24
N ARG A 185 -9.52 11.76 -12.59
CA ARG A 185 -10.89 11.88 -12.09
C ARG A 185 -11.70 10.62 -12.42
N ARG A 186 -11.71 10.20 -13.69
CA ARG A 186 -12.41 8.99 -14.18
C ARG A 186 -11.87 7.69 -13.58
N ARG A 187 -10.59 7.64 -13.19
CA ARG A 187 -9.98 6.49 -12.51
C ARG A 187 -10.43 6.42 -11.06
N VAL A 188 -10.36 7.52 -10.32
CA VAL A 188 -10.79 7.60 -8.91
C VAL A 188 -12.29 7.28 -8.78
N THR A 189 -13.16 7.79 -9.65
CA THR A 189 -14.60 7.44 -9.64
C THR A 189 -14.88 5.96 -9.95
N LYS A 190 -13.90 5.22 -10.49
CA LYS A 190 -13.95 3.77 -10.73
C LYS A 190 -13.12 2.96 -9.71
N GLY A 191 -12.74 3.57 -8.58
CA GLY A 191 -11.91 2.94 -7.54
C GLY A 191 -10.46 2.63 -7.96
N LYS A 192 -9.99 3.16 -9.10
CA LYS A 192 -8.63 2.91 -9.63
C LYS A 192 -7.63 3.96 -9.15
N THR A 193 -6.41 3.52 -8.87
CA THR A 193 -5.29 4.39 -8.50
C THR A 193 -5.02 5.48 -9.54
N ARG A 194 -4.62 6.67 -9.09
CA ARG A 194 -4.23 7.79 -9.96
C ARG A 194 -2.97 7.42 -10.77
N LEU A 195 -2.90 7.89 -12.01
CA LEU A 195 -1.67 7.94 -12.79
C LEU A 195 -0.83 9.11 -12.28
N ILE A 196 0.42 8.85 -11.96
CA ILE A 196 1.42 9.84 -11.58
C ILE A 196 2.37 9.97 -12.76
N VAL A 197 2.57 11.20 -13.25
CA VAL A 197 3.68 11.51 -14.15
C VAL A 197 4.84 11.89 -13.27
N HIS A 198 5.88 11.06 -13.24
CA HIS A 198 7.16 11.43 -12.68
C HIS A 198 7.84 12.38 -13.65
N ARG A 199 7.47 13.66 -13.58
CA ARG A 199 8.22 14.71 -14.25
C ARG A 199 9.53 14.86 -13.49
N GLU A 200 10.65 14.72 -14.18
CA GLU A 200 11.91 15.28 -13.73
C GLU A 200 11.75 16.80 -13.76
N ASN A 201 11.15 17.32 -12.68
CA ASN A 201 11.20 18.73 -12.37
C ASN A 201 12.67 19.00 -11.99
N GLY A 202 13.54 19.23 -12.97
CA GLY A 202 14.99 19.38 -12.78
C GLY A 202 15.37 20.45 -11.74
N ASN A 203 14.43 21.36 -11.46
CA ASN A 203 14.58 22.45 -10.50
C ASN A 203 13.65 22.31 -9.27
N ALA A 204 12.99 21.16 -9.04
CA ALA A 204 12.18 20.99 -7.84
C ALA A 204 13.05 20.81 -6.60
N LEU A 205 13.35 21.94 -5.95
CA LEU A 205 13.94 21.98 -4.61
C LEU A 205 13.15 21.05 -3.68
N LYS A 206 13.81 20.01 -3.16
CA LYS A 206 13.21 19.08 -2.20
C LYS A 206 12.83 19.87 -0.95
N GLN A 207 11.62 19.64 -0.42
CA GLN A 207 11.21 20.28 0.83
C GLN A 207 12.15 19.81 1.95
N PRO A 208 12.65 20.72 2.80
CA PRO A 208 13.54 20.37 3.91
C PRO A 208 12.83 19.51 4.95
N LEU A 209 13.62 18.82 5.76
CA LEU A 209 13.12 17.98 6.85
C LEU A 209 12.45 18.86 7.92
N ASN A 210 11.34 18.39 8.47
CA ASN A 210 10.73 18.98 9.66
C ASN A 210 11.58 18.67 10.90
N SER A 211 11.40 19.40 12.00
CA SER A 211 12.15 19.25 13.26
C SER A 211 12.20 17.80 13.76
N TYR A 212 11.06 17.11 13.77
CA TYR A 212 10.98 15.69 14.11
C TYR A 212 11.85 14.80 13.20
N PHE A 213 11.90 15.08 11.89
CA PHE A 213 12.69 14.28 10.95
C PHE A 213 14.19 14.59 11.05
N MET A 214 14.57 15.84 11.38
CA MET A 214 15.95 16.19 11.72
C MET A 214 16.40 15.44 12.98
N PHE A 215 15.59 15.48 14.04
CA PHE A 215 15.83 14.70 15.26
C PHE A 215 15.90 13.19 14.96
N ALA A 216 14.97 12.65 14.15
CA ALA A 216 14.95 11.23 13.79
C ALA A 216 16.18 10.80 12.94
N GLN A 217 16.82 11.72 12.23
CA GLN A 217 18.08 11.48 11.56
C GLN A 217 19.23 11.45 12.59
N GLU A 218 19.39 12.51 13.39
CA GLU A 218 20.43 12.59 14.41
C GLU A 218 20.33 11.44 15.44
N TYR A 219 19.12 10.97 15.77
CA TYR A 219 18.92 9.83 16.65
C TYR A 219 19.53 8.55 16.05
N ARG A 220 19.33 8.28 14.75
CA ARG A 220 19.91 7.10 14.07
C ARG A 220 21.42 7.21 13.86
N GLU A 221 21.96 8.43 13.84
CA GLU A 221 23.39 8.69 13.80
C GLU A 221 24.03 8.50 15.19
N ARG A 222 23.33 8.92 16.26
CA ARG A 222 23.72 8.69 17.67
C ARG A 222 23.57 7.24 18.13
N HIS A 223 22.62 6.51 17.55
CA HIS A 223 22.27 5.12 17.87
C HIS A 223 22.52 4.20 16.66
N PRO A 224 23.78 3.89 16.29
CA PRO A 224 24.09 3.01 15.17
C PRO A 224 23.47 1.60 15.34
N GLU A 225 23.25 1.14 16.57
CA GLU A 225 22.60 -0.13 16.90
C GLU A 225 21.17 -0.24 16.33
N VAL A 226 20.42 0.87 16.24
CA VAL A 226 19.06 0.83 15.67
C VAL A 226 19.04 0.78 14.14
N GLN A 227 20.19 0.88 13.45
CA GLN A 227 20.23 0.79 11.98
C GLN A 227 20.00 -0.62 11.46
N HIS A 228 20.22 -1.65 12.29
CA HIS A 228 19.97 -3.05 11.96
C HIS A 228 18.56 -3.54 12.35
N GLU A 229 17.81 -2.74 13.11
CA GLU A 229 16.43 -3.05 13.50
C GLU A 229 15.43 -2.76 12.36
N PRO A 230 14.27 -3.44 12.34
CA PRO A 230 13.23 -3.15 11.37
C PRO A 230 12.73 -1.70 11.56
N ALA A 231 12.69 -0.92 10.46
CA ALA A 231 12.42 0.52 10.50
C ALA A 231 11.13 0.95 11.24
N GLY A 232 10.15 0.04 11.37
CA GLY A 232 8.94 0.26 12.16
C GLY A 232 9.15 0.27 13.67
N GLU A 233 10.13 -0.46 14.20
CA GLU A 233 10.49 -0.47 15.63
C GLU A 233 11.36 0.72 15.99
N VAL A 234 12.36 1.02 15.16
CA VAL A 234 13.16 2.26 15.23
C VAL A 234 12.26 3.50 15.28
N SER A 235 11.24 3.54 14.42
CA SER A 235 10.31 4.67 14.36
C SER A 235 9.40 4.79 15.59
N LYS A 236 9.19 3.71 16.36
CA LYS A 236 8.49 3.79 17.65
C LYS A 236 9.39 4.40 18.72
N LYS A 237 10.62 3.89 18.89
CA LYS A 237 11.61 4.41 19.84
C LYS A 237 11.86 5.91 19.65
N VAL A 238 12.09 6.33 18.41
CA VAL A 238 12.25 7.76 18.05
C VAL A 238 11.01 8.59 18.39
N ALA A 239 9.80 8.05 18.17
CA ALA A 239 8.55 8.75 18.45
C ALA A 239 8.16 8.72 19.95
N GLU A 240 8.71 7.81 20.73
CA GLU A 240 8.59 7.77 22.19
C GLU A 240 9.52 8.81 22.81
N GLU A 241 10.80 8.82 22.41
CA GLU A 241 11.77 9.82 22.86
C GLU A 241 11.36 11.25 22.47
N TRP A 242 10.91 11.47 21.23
CA TRP A 242 10.40 12.80 20.84
C TRP A 242 9.14 13.23 21.63
N ARG A 243 8.41 12.31 22.25
CA ARG A 243 7.25 12.64 23.10
C ARG A 243 7.63 12.89 24.55
N SER A 244 8.67 12.23 25.08
CA SER A 244 9.16 12.45 26.44
C SER A 244 9.87 13.80 26.59
N MET A 245 10.57 14.25 25.55
CA MET A 245 11.28 15.54 25.53
C MET A 245 10.35 16.75 25.75
N SER A 246 10.84 17.74 26.47
CA SER A 246 10.19 19.05 26.68
C SER A 246 10.24 19.94 25.42
N ASP A 247 9.42 21.00 25.41
CA ASP A 247 9.43 21.97 24.29
C ASP A 247 10.75 22.75 24.21
N ALA A 248 11.39 23.03 25.35
CA ALA A 248 12.71 23.68 25.41
C ALA A 248 13.83 22.82 24.80
N GLU A 249 13.77 21.49 24.98
CA GLU A 249 14.70 20.58 24.32
C GLU A 249 14.41 20.46 22.82
N LYS A 250 13.14 20.62 22.39
CA LYS A 250 12.73 20.61 20.97
C LYS A 250 13.08 21.89 20.21
N GLU A 251 13.18 23.02 20.92
CA GLU A 251 13.53 24.36 20.43
C GLU A 251 14.66 24.36 19.36
N PRO A 252 15.85 23.75 19.56
CA PRO A 252 16.93 23.73 18.56
C PRO A 252 16.52 23.08 17.23
N TRP A 253 15.80 21.96 17.23
CA TRP A 253 15.31 21.34 15.99
C TRP A 253 14.16 22.13 15.37
N ALA A 254 13.32 22.79 16.18
CA ALA A 254 12.28 23.69 15.69
C ALA A 254 12.88 24.93 14.99
N ALA A 255 13.93 25.53 15.57
CA ALA A 255 14.65 26.65 14.98
C ALA A 255 15.30 26.28 13.65
N ARG A 256 16.11 25.20 13.62
CA ARG A 256 16.76 24.71 12.38
C ARG A 256 15.75 24.35 11.29
N ALA A 257 14.63 23.71 11.63
CA ALA A 257 13.59 23.37 10.66
C ALA A 257 12.88 24.61 10.10
N LYS A 258 12.67 25.64 10.93
CA LYS A 258 12.09 26.93 10.51
C LYS A 258 13.04 27.70 9.58
N GLU A 259 14.33 27.71 9.89
CA GLU A 259 15.38 28.31 9.06
C GLU A 259 15.49 27.63 7.70
N ALA A 260 15.69 26.31 7.67
CA ALA A 260 15.75 25.54 6.42
C ALA A 260 14.47 25.68 5.57
N LEU A 261 13.29 25.77 6.21
CA LEU A 261 12.03 26.03 5.51
C LEU A 261 11.98 27.44 4.90
N ALA A 262 12.49 28.46 5.60
CA ALA A 262 12.58 29.82 5.08
C ALA A 262 13.55 29.92 3.90
N GLU A 263 14.73 29.28 3.98
CA GLU A 263 15.68 29.16 2.87
C GLU A 263 15.05 28.48 1.64
N TRP A 264 14.35 27.36 1.85
CA TRP A 264 13.64 26.65 0.78
C TRP A 264 12.57 27.52 0.12
N HIS A 265 11.82 28.30 0.89
CA HIS A 265 10.86 29.27 0.35
C HIS A 265 11.55 30.36 -0.47
N ALA A 266 12.65 30.94 0.02
CA ALA A 266 13.41 31.96 -0.69
C ALA A 266 14.01 31.43 -2.01
N ALA A 267 14.66 30.27 -1.97
CA ALA A 267 15.23 29.62 -3.14
C ALA A 267 14.14 29.23 -4.18
N LYS A 268 12.95 28.85 -3.72
CA LYS A 268 11.80 28.54 -4.58
C LYS A 268 11.20 29.77 -5.27
N GLU A 269 11.10 30.90 -4.57
CA GLU A 269 10.66 32.15 -5.21
C GLU A 269 11.73 32.73 -6.15
N ARG A 270 13.03 32.58 -5.83
CA ARG A 270 14.12 32.90 -6.76
C ARG A 270 14.00 32.10 -8.06
N LEU A 271 13.89 30.77 -7.96
CA LEU A 271 13.69 29.91 -9.13
C LEU A 271 12.46 30.31 -9.96
N ARG A 272 11.39 30.75 -9.30
CA ARG A 272 10.17 31.22 -9.95
C ARG A 272 10.40 32.56 -10.69
N GLN A 273 11.25 33.44 -10.17
CA GLN A 273 11.65 34.67 -10.85
C GLN A 273 12.55 34.35 -12.05
N ASP A 274 13.56 33.49 -11.87
CA ASP A 274 14.46 33.04 -12.93
C ASP A 274 13.73 32.34 -14.09
N ALA A 275 12.56 31.75 -13.84
CA ALA A 275 11.72 31.09 -14.86
C ALA A 275 10.68 32.02 -15.54
N VAL A 276 10.69 33.33 -15.24
CA VAL A 276 9.79 34.35 -15.84
C VAL A 276 10.57 35.33 -16.74
N VAL A 277 11.90 35.29 -16.69
CA VAL A 277 12.82 36.02 -17.57
C VAL A 277 13.14 35.19 -18.81
#